data_AF-A0A195DKR1-F1
#
_entry.id   AF-A0A195DKR1-F1
#
_cell.length_a   1.000
_cell.length_b   1.000
_cell.length_c   1.000
_cell.angle_alpha   90.00
_cell.angle_beta   90.00
_cell.angle_gamma   90.00
#
_symmetry.space_group_name_H-M   'P 1'
#
loop_
_entity.id
_entity.type
_entity.pdbx_description
1 polymer ?
#
loop_
_entity_poly.entity_id
_entity_poly.type
_entity_poly.pdbx_seq_one_letter_code
_entity_poly.pdbx_strand_id
1 'polypeptide(L)'
;MQNFPPLDITVQRNVGRNWCAWKQNFLSFLQKEDAKEMYKNQWTVILLMLIGPDGEEVYKRLFQNAHQIKDLEIVLLKLDIFFIFGLKEKQESESIDLYIDCLMLAAVTSKHNDPTNIVKEKIIKDIKNYNFTGKAMIFIQSKGELVSYLQSLDLDNIILFWKQCEKLMSQRNHEDTQTQLSSDLNPAEMECIRCGTCHSRHRCPAHGVQCDNCKGYNHFMNKCKGKYVSNCSKCGMSHVQSRCRAFGQTCVKCGKLNHFSWLCKVPVVRNCFRCGKNHAISMCPAQGYICSRCNKPNHFEQKCLSK
;
A
#
# COMPACT_ATOMS: atom_id res chain seq x y z
N MET A 1 27.81 -9.10 45.94
CA MET A 1 27.75 -9.31 44.47
C MET A 1 27.55 -10.77 44.03
N GLN A 2 27.78 -11.79 44.87
CA GLN A 2 27.85 -13.21 44.45
C GLN A 2 26.55 -13.90 44.01
N ASN A 3 25.37 -13.25 44.07
CA ASN A 3 24.06 -13.88 43.81
C ASN A 3 23.18 -13.13 42.80
N PHE A 4 23.71 -12.18 42.03
CA PHE A 4 22.90 -11.51 40.99
C PHE A 4 22.94 -12.35 39.70
N PRO A 5 21.81 -12.87 39.19
CA PRO A 5 21.81 -13.77 38.05
C PRO A 5 22.19 -13.01 36.75
N PRO A 6 22.96 -13.63 35.84
CA PRO A 6 23.28 -13.03 34.55
C PRO A 6 22.04 -12.90 33.67
N LEU A 7 22.13 -12.08 32.62
CA LEU A 7 21.06 -11.96 31.64
C LEU A 7 20.94 -13.29 30.87
N ASP A 8 19.77 -13.92 30.95
CA ASP A 8 19.46 -15.13 30.20
C ASP A 8 18.56 -14.81 29.00
N ILE A 9 19.13 -14.88 27.80
CA ILE A 9 18.44 -14.65 26.54
C ILE A 9 17.78 -15.92 25.97
N THR A 10 17.98 -17.08 26.61
CA THR A 10 17.55 -18.41 26.11
C THR A 10 16.19 -18.86 26.65
N VAL A 11 15.76 -18.34 27.81
CA VAL A 11 14.64 -18.91 28.58
C VAL A 11 13.24 -18.44 28.15
N GLN A 12 13.09 -17.43 27.27
CA GLN A 12 11.75 -16.99 26.80
C GLN A 12 11.71 -16.55 25.33
N ARG A 13 10.57 -16.75 24.67
CA ARG A 13 10.27 -16.27 23.29
C ARG A 13 10.36 -14.74 23.11
N ASN A 14 10.56 -13.96 24.17
CA ASN A 14 10.61 -12.49 24.12
C ASN A 14 11.84 -11.94 24.86
N VAL A 15 12.94 -11.79 24.12
CA VAL A 15 14.23 -11.28 24.61
C VAL A 15 14.09 -9.88 25.23
N GLY A 16 13.29 -9.00 24.63
CA GLY A 16 13.05 -7.65 25.16
C GLY A 16 12.42 -7.66 26.55
N ARG A 17 11.48 -8.57 26.80
CA ARG A 17 10.86 -8.72 28.12
C ARG A 17 11.84 -9.24 29.18
N ASN A 18 12.69 -10.20 28.83
CA ASN A 18 13.73 -10.70 29.74
C ASN A 18 14.71 -9.58 30.09
N TRP A 19 15.14 -8.81 29.09
CA TRP A 19 16.00 -7.65 29.28
C TRP A 19 15.36 -6.61 30.20
N CYS A 20 14.11 -6.19 29.96
CA CYS A 20 13.46 -5.18 30.80
C CYS A 20 13.31 -5.64 32.26
N ALA A 21 12.96 -6.92 32.49
CA ALA A 21 12.87 -7.47 33.83
C ALA A 21 14.24 -7.52 34.53
N TRP A 22 15.28 -7.98 33.82
CA TRP A 22 16.65 -8.02 34.34
C TRP A 22 17.17 -6.62 34.67
N LYS A 23 16.95 -5.64 33.77
CA LYS A 23 17.32 -4.23 33.95
C LYS A 23 16.65 -3.64 35.19
N GLN A 24 15.36 -3.89 35.40
CA GLN A 24 14.65 -3.43 36.59
C GLN A 24 15.28 -4.00 37.87
N ASN A 25 15.55 -5.32 37.89
CA ASN A 25 16.22 -5.96 39.04
C ASN A 25 17.61 -5.37 39.29
N PHE A 26 18.37 -5.08 38.23
CA PHE A 26 19.70 -4.47 38.32
C PHE A 26 19.64 -3.06 38.90
N LEU A 27 18.70 -2.23 38.43
CA LEU A 27 18.52 -0.87 38.96
C LEU A 27 18.09 -0.90 40.43
N SER A 28 17.19 -1.80 40.83
CA SER A 28 16.82 -1.99 42.24
C SER A 28 17.99 -2.48 43.09
N PHE A 29 18.86 -3.33 42.54
CA PHE A 29 20.09 -3.76 43.19
C PHE A 29 21.04 -2.57 43.42
N LEU A 30 21.28 -1.73 42.40
CA LEU A 30 22.13 -0.55 42.55
C LEU A 30 21.58 0.43 43.59
N GLN A 31 20.27 0.70 43.58
CA GLN A 31 19.64 1.57 44.57
C GLN A 31 19.78 1.06 46.00
N LYS A 32 19.80 -0.26 46.19
CA LYS A 32 19.95 -0.88 47.51
C LYS A 32 21.41 -0.84 47.99
N GLU A 33 22.36 -1.20 47.12
CA GLU A 33 23.77 -1.33 47.49
C GLU A 33 24.50 0.02 47.52
N ASP A 34 24.05 0.99 46.71
CA ASP A 34 24.66 2.31 46.58
C ASP A 34 23.60 3.42 46.59
N ALA A 35 22.77 3.44 47.63
CA ALA A 35 21.67 4.40 47.78
C ALA A 35 22.10 5.88 47.74
N LYS A 36 23.36 6.17 48.06
CA LYS A 36 23.94 7.53 48.04
C LYS A 36 24.69 7.84 46.74
N GLU A 37 24.64 6.93 45.76
CA GLU A 37 25.32 7.03 44.46
C GLU A 37 26.84 7.32 44.57
N MET A 38 27.49 6.82 45.62
CA MET A 38 28.92 7.06 45.87
C MET A 38 29.82 6.40 44.81
N TYR A 39 29.34 5.32 44.19
CA TYR A 39 30.05 4.55 43.18
C TYR A 39 29.42 4.69 41.79
N LYS A 40 28.69 5.77 41.53
CA LYS A 40 28.00 6.01 40.24
C LYS A 40 28.92 5.90 39.03
N ASN A 41 30.16 6.37 39.16
CA ASN A 41 31.19 6.26 38.12
C ASN A 41 31.62 4.82 37.81
N GLN A 42 31.33 3.87 38.70
CA GLN A 42 31.61 2.43 38.53
C GLN A 42 30.37 1.63 38.13
N TRP A 43 29.17 2.22 38.11
CA TRP A 43 27.95 1.45 37.83
C TRP A 43 27.95 0.77 36.47
N THR A 44 28.54 1.38 35.43
CA THR A 44 28.71 0.72 34.13
C THR A 44 29.66 -0.49 34.21
N VAL A 45 30.71 -0.42 35.04
CA VAL A 45 31.60 -1.57 35.26
C VAL A 45 30.84 -2.69 35.96
N ILE A 46 30.06 -2.35 36.98
CA ILE A 46 29.23 -3.32 37.72
C ILE A 46 28.20 -3.96 36.79
N LEU A 47 27.56 -3.18 35.90
CA LEU A 47 26.66 -3.69 34.86
C LEU A 47 27.37 -4.77 34.03
N LEU A 48 28.56 -4.46 33.50
CA LEU A 48 29.30 -5.39 32.64
C LEU A 48 29.75 -6.66 33.37
N MET A 49 30.06 -6.57 34.67
CA MET A 49 30.37 -7.75 35.48
C MET A 49 29.17 -8.66 35.70
N LEU A 50 27.95 -8.11 35.74
CA LEU A 50 26.73 -8.83 36.10
C LEU A 50 25.86 -9.22 34.91
N ILE A 51 25.96 -8.52 33.77
CA ILE A 51 25.12 -8.76 32.59
C ILE A 51 25.37 -10.13 31.96
N GLY A 52 26.55 -10.71 32.18
CA GLY A 52 26.93 -12.01 31.64
C GLY A 52 27.43 -11.94 30.19
N PRO A 53 27.85 -13.09 29.64
CA PRO A 53 28.59 -13.16 28.37
C PRO A 53 27.80 -12.61 27.18
N ASP A 54 26.51 -12.94 27.07
CA ASP A 54 25.66 -12.50 25.97
C ASP A 54 25.48 -10.97 25.96
N GLY A 55 25.24 -10.38 27.14
CA GLY A 55 25.13 -8.93 27.29
C GLY A 55 26.45 -8.21 27.04
N GLU A 56 27.58 -8.80 27.45
CA GLU A 56 28.91 -8.26 27.20
C GLU A 56 29.25 -8.26 25.70
N GLU A 57 28.86 -9.30 24.96
CA GLU A 57 29.03 -9.35 23.51
C GLU A 57 28.24 -8.23 22.82
N VAL A 58 26.99 -8.04 23.21
CA VAL A 58 26.13 -6.96 22.69
C VAL A 58 26.75 -5.59 22.99
N TYR A 59 27.24 -5.40 24.22
CA TYR A 59 27.93 -4.16 24.60
C TYR A 59 29.14 -3.90 23.69
N LYS A 60 30.02 -4.89 23.51
CA LYS A 60 31.19 -4.77 22.62
C LYS A 60 30.79 -4.40 21.19
N ARG A 61 29.68 -4.95 20.69
CA ARG A 61 29.15 -4.63 19.36
C ARG A 61 28.62 -3.20 19.26
N LEU A 62 27.91 -2.71 20.27
CA LEU A 62 27.30 -1.37 20.27
C LEU A 62 28.30 -0.23 20.53
N PHE A 63 29.43 -0.56 21.14
CA PHE A 63 30.46 0.39 21.57
C PHE A 63 31.84 0.07 20.99
N GLN A 64 31.89 -0.47 19.77
CA GLN A 64 33.14 -0.70 19.03
C GLN A 64 34.01 0.57 19.05
N ASN A 65 35.29 0.43 19.42
CA ASN A 65 36.28 1.50 19.50
C ASN A 65 36.02 2.58 20.59
N ALA A 66 35.19 2.30 21.60
CA ALA A 66 35.07 3.18 22.75
C ALA A 66 36.36 3.14 23.60
N HIS A 67 37.11 4.24 23.63
CA HIS A 67 38.34 4.37 24.42
C HIS A 67 38.06 4.56 25.92
N GLN A 68 36.80 4.88 26.27
CA GLN A 68 36.36 5.14 27.63
C GLN A 68 34.97 4.53 27.86
N ILE A 69 34.76 4.05 29.08
CA ILE A 69 33.47 3.55 29.57
C ILE A 69 32.47 4.69 29.54
N LYS A 70 31.28 4.42 28.98
CA LYS A 70 30.20 5.41 28.87
C LYS A 70 29.35 5.43 30.14
N ASP A 71 28.69 6.57 30.35
CA ASP A 71 27.71 6.74 31.42
C ASP A 71 26.64 5.64 31.35
N LEU A 72 26.19 5.17 32.53
CA LEU A 72 25.25 4.06 32.63
C LEU A 72 23.97 4.34 31.86
N GLU A 73 23.44 5.56 31.90
CA GLU A 73 22.19 5.92 31.22
C GLU A 73 22.31 5.74 29.71
N ILE A 74 23.44 6.17 29.13
CA ILE A 74 23.73 6.01 27.70
C ILE A 74 23.85 4.53 27.34
N VAL A 75 24.49 3.74 28.20
CA VAL A 75 24.64 2.30 27.99
C VAL A 75 23.30 1.59 28.04
N LEU A 76 22.50 1.84 29.08
CA LEU A 76 21.17 1.26 29.22
C LEU A 76 20.25 1.63 28.07
N LEU A 77 20.26 2.89 27.62
CA LEU A 77 19.45 3.34 26.49
C LEU A 77 19.79 2.58 25.20
N LYS A 78 21.08 2.39 24.90
CA LYS A 78 21.49 1.63 23.71
C LYS A 78 21.15 0.16 23.81
N LEU A 79 21.29 -0.44 25.00
CA LEU A 79 20.90 -1.82 25.24
C LEU A 79 19.38 -2.01 25.17
N ASP A 80 18.59 -1.07 25.68
CA ASP A 80 17.13 -1.05 25.53
C ASP A 80 16.72 -1.09 24.06
N ILE A 81 17.27 -0.17 23.25
CA ILE A 81 17.01 -0.15 21.82
C ILE A 81 17.36 -1.50 21.16
N PHE A 82 18.51 -2.09 21.52
CA PHE A 82 18.96 -3.35 20.94
C PHE A 82 18.10 -4.54 21.37
N PHE A 83 17.85 -4.75 22.65
CA PHE A 83 17.12 -5.92 23.13
C PHE A 83 15.63 -5.86 22.86
N ILE A 84 15.03 -4.66 22.78
CA ILE A 84 13.61 -4.48 22.49
C ILE A 84 13.33 -4.55 20.99
N PHE A 85 14.12 -3.87 20.16
CA PHE A 85 13.85 -3.76 18.72
C PHE A 85 14.76 -4.63 17.84
N GLY A 86 15.85 -5.16 18.38
CA GLY A 86 16.82 -5.95 17.63
C GLY A 86 17.44 -5.17 16.48
N LEU A 87 17.50 -5.82 15.32
CA LEU A 87 17.97 -5.25 14.05
C LEU A 87 16.82 -4.69 13.21
N LYS A 88 15.66 -4.41 13.80
CA LYS A 88 14.51 -3.89 13.05
C LYS A 88 14.84 -2.50 12.51
N GLU A 89 14.75 -2.37 11.20
CA GLU A 89 14.89 -1.14 10.43
C GLU A 89 13.67 -0.98 9.52
N LYS A 90 13.30 0.27 9.26
CA LYS A 90 12.19 0.60 8.37
C LYS A 90 12.52 0.11 6.95
N GLN A 91 11.62 -0.66 6.35
CA GLN A 91 11.77 -1.08 4.96
C GLN A 91 11.44 0.05 3.98
N GLU A 92 12.02 0.04 2.77
CA GLU A 92 11.76 1.08 1.76
C GLU A 92 10.28 1.19 1.36
N SER A 93 9.58 0.05 1.31
CA SER A 93 8.16 -0.05 0.95
C SER A 93 7.18 0.11 2.12
N GLU A 94 7.70 0.09 3.35
CA GLU A 94 6.89 0.23 4.57
C GLU A 94 6.57 1.70 4.84
N SER A 95 5.34 2.00 5.26
CA SER A 95 5.00 3.36 5.68
C SER A 95 5.59 3.65 7.06
N ILE A 96 5.93 4.92 7.32
CA ILE A 96 6.39 5.34 8.65
C ILE A 96 5.37 4.93 9.71
N ASP A 97 4.06 5.08 9.45
CA ASP A 97 3.01 4.71 10.41
C ASP A 97 3.07 3.22 10.82
N LEU A 98 3.15 2.31 9.85
CA LEU A 98 3.22 0.87 10.13
C LEU A 98 4.51 0.47 10.87
N TYR A 99 5.62 1.14 10.53
CA TYR A 99 6.89 0.94 11.21
C TYR A 99 6.79 1.35 12.69
N ILE A 100 6.19 2.51 12.96
CA ILE A 100 5.99 3.04 14.31
C ILE A 100 5.06 2.13 15.11
N ASP A 101 3.95 1.68 14.53
CA ASP A 101 3.01 0.77 15.19
C ASP A 101 3.71 -0.53 15.62
N CYS A 102 4.57 -1.07 14.76
CA CYS A 102 5.38 -2.25 15.08
C CYS A 102 6.36 -1.99 16.23
N LEU A 103 7.03 -0.83 16.25
CA LEU A 103 7.94 -0.46 17.34
C LEU A 103 7.17 -0.28 18.65
N MET A 104 6.03 0.40 18.62
CA MET A 104 5.17 0.58 19.78
C MET A 104 4.71 -0.78 20.35
N LEU A 105 4.30 -1.70 19.49
CA LEU A 105 3.94 -3.06 19.91
C LEU A 105 5.12 -3.79 20.57
N ALA A 106 6.32 -3.71 20.00
CA ALA A 106 7.53 -4.31 20.59
C ALA A 106 7.86 -3.70 21.97
N ALA A 107 7.78 -2.37 22.10
CA ALA A 107 8.04 -1.69 23.36
C ALA A 107 7.02 -2.06 24.45
N VAL A 108 5.72 -2.09 24.13
CA VAL A 108 4.67 -2.48 25.07
C VAL A 108 4.80 -3.96 25.46
N THR A 109 5.05 -4.85 24.52
CA THR A 109 5.20 -6.29 24.80
C THR A 109 6.44 -6.61 25.63
N SER A 110 7.49 -5.78 25.55
CA SER A 110 8.68 -5.88 26.42
C SER A 110 8.42 -5.43 27.87
N LYS A 111 7.29 -4.75 28.14
CA LYS A 111 6.99 -4.09 29.43
C LYS A 111 8.00 -3.00 29.81
N HIS A 112 8.46 -2.24 28.82
CA HIS A 112 9.29 -1.07 29.08
C HIS A 112 8.51 -0.02 29.91
N ASN A 113 9.19 0.67 30.83
CA ASN A 113 8.55 1.66 31.72
C ASN A 113 7.95 2.85 30.96
N ASP A 114 8.57 3.22 29.84
CA ASP A 114 8.11 4.31 28.97
C ASP A 114 8.22 3.85 27.50
N PRO A 115 7.18 3.19 26.96
CA PRO A 115 7.18 2.71 25.57
C PRO A 115 7.29 3.84 24.55
N THR A 116 6.67 4.99 24.82
CA THR A 116 6.67 6.14 23.91
C THR A 116 8.06 6.74 23.78
N ASN A 117 8.75 6.95 24.90
CA ASN A 117 10.09 7.52 24.89
C ASN A 117 11.12 6.58 24.25
N ILE A 118 11.07 5.27 24.52
CA ILE A 118 12.04 4.35 23.91
C ILE A 118 11.85 4.21 22.38
N VAL A 119 10.61 4.30 21.91
CA VAL A 119 10.30 4.36 20.47
C VAL A 119 10.80 5.67 19.87
N LYS A 120 10.60 6.80 20.56
CA LYS A 120 11.18 8.10 20.17
C LYS A 120 12.70 7.99 19.99
N GLU A 121 13.43 7.47 20.98
CA GLU A 121 14.89 7.33 20.91
C GLU A 121 15.35 6.40 19.77
N LYS A 122 14.61 5.31 19.52
CA LYS A 122 14.83 4.44 18.36
C LYS A 122 14.66 5.19 17.04
N ILE A 123 13.59 5.98 16.88
CA ILE A 123 13.35 6.75 15.65
C ILE A 123 14.42 7.81 15.44
N ILE A 124 14.84 8.51 16.50
CA ILE A 124 15.93 9.50 16.40
C ILE A 124 17.21 8.84 15.90
N LYS A 125 17.55 7.65 16.42
CA LYS A 125 18.68 6.85 15.94
C LYS A 125 18.53 6.48 14.45
N ASP A 126 17.34 6.05 14.04
CA ASP A 126 17.08 5.63 12.66
C ASP A 126 17.14 6.81 11.68
N ILE A 127 16.53 7.95 12.03
CA ILE A 127 16.61 9.19 11.26
C ILE A 127 18.06 9.64 11.14
N LYS A 128 18.83 9.63 12.24
CA LYS A 128 20.25 10.01 12.23
C LYS A 128 21.07 9.16 11.25
N ASN A 129 20.78 7.87 11.18
CA ASN A 129 21.48 6.92 10.31
C ASN A 129 20.90 6.86 8.90
N TYR A 130 19.80 7.57 8.64
CA TYR A 130 19.13 7.55 7.35
C TYR A 130 19.90 8.40 6.33
N ASN A 131 20.09 7.86 5.13
CA ASN A 131 20.76 8.56 4.04
C ASN A 131 19.83 9.57 3.35
N PHE A 132 19.61 10.71 3.99
CA PHE A 132 18.87 11.81 3.39
C PHE A 132 19.66 12.46 2.27
N THR A 133 18.95 12.84 1.21
CA THR A 133 19.52 13.47 0.02
C THR A 133 18.60 14.57 -0.52
N GLY A 134 19.11 15.45 -1.36
CA GLY A 134 18.30 16.48 -2.03
C GLY A 134 17.68 17.50 -1.09
N LYS A 135 16.43 17.88 -1.38
CA LYS A 135 15.70 18.87 -0.56
C LYS A 135 15.56 18.44 0.89
N ALA A 136 15.51 17.14 1.17
CA ALA A 136 15.45 16.64 2.54
C ALA A 136 16.74 16.93 3.31
N MET A 137 17.90 16.82 2.65
CA MET A 137 19.19 17.14 3.28
C MET A 137 19.31 18.63 3.60
N ILE A 138 18.89 19.51 2.67
CA ILE A 138 18.85 20.97 2.90
C ILE A 138 17.87 21.32 4.03
N PHE A 139 16.70 20.68 4.05
CA PHE A 139 15.70 20.86 5.10
C PHE A 139 16.23 20.45 6.48
N ILE A 140 16.97 19.34 6.57
CA ILE A 140 17.61 18.89 7.81
C ILE A 140 18.69 19.88 8.27
N GLN A 141 19.55 20.33 7.36
CA GLN A 141 20.60 21.30 7.69
C GLN A 141 20.03 22.61 8.23
N SER A 142 18.85 23.03 7.75
CA SER A 142 18.16 24.23 8.27
C SER A 142 17.75 24.13 9.75
N LYS A 143 17.78 22.93 10.34
CA LYS A 143 17.44 22.69 11.75
C LYS A 143 18.64 22.69 12.69
N GLY A 144 19.85 22.92 12.17
CA GLY A 144 21.08 22.94 12.96
C GLY A 144 21.50 21.53 13.38
N GLU A 145 21.74 21.33 14.68
CA GLU A 145 22.12 20.01 15.22
C GLU A 145 20.88 19.11 15.29
N LEU A 146 20.80 18.16 14.37
CA LEU A 146 19.62 17.33 14.13
C LEU A 146 19.19 16.54 15.38
N VAL A 147 20.13 15.97 16.13
CA VAL A 147 19.78 15.12 17.28
C VAL A 147 19.13 15.95 18.38
N SER A 148 19.73 17.08 18.74
CA SER A 148 19.20 18.03 19.73
C SER A 148 17.84 18.57 19.31
N TYR A 149 17.69 18.91 18.03
CA TYR A 149 16.40 19.34 17.47
C TYR A 149 15.34 18.25 17.67
N LEU A 150 15.60 17.01 17.24
CA LEU A 150 14.64 15.92 17.39
C LEU A 150 14.35 15.59 18.87
N GLN A 151 15.36 15.67 19.74
CA GLN A 151 15.17 15.42 21.19
C GLN A 151 14.20 16.42 21.83
N SER A 152 14.16 17.67 21.35
CA SER A 152 13.22 18.70 21.81
C SER A 152 11.77 18.48 21.39
N LEU A 153 11.51 17.61 20.41
CA LEU A 153 10.18 17.34 19.88
C LEU A 153 9.51 16.16 20.61
N ASP A 154 8.19 16.12 20.63
CA ASP A 154 7.45 14.90 20.97
C ASP A 154 7.47 13.88 19.82
N LEU A 155 6.98 12.67 20.11
CA LEU A 155 6.97 11.56 19.15
C LEU A 155 6.18 11.90 17.88
N ASP A 156 5.01 12.52 18.02
CA ASP A 156 4.14 12.86 16.88
C ASP A 156 4.81 13.87 15.95
N ASN A 157 5.46 14.88 16.51
CA ASN A 157 6.21 15.88 15.75
C ASN A 157 7.44 15.27 15.04
N ILE A 158 8.12 14.29 15.65
CA ILE A 158 9.22 13.56 14.99
C ILE A 158 8.69 12.71 13.83
N ILE A 159 7.54 12.05 14.00
CA ILE A 159 6.89 11.28 12.94
C ILE A 159 6.52 12.19 11.75
N LEU A 160 5.92 13.35 12.03
CA LEU A 160 5.60 14.35 11.01
C LEU A 160 6.87 14.87 10.31
N PHE A 161 7.93 15.14 11.07
CA PHE A 161 9.21 15.54 10.54
C PHE A 161 9.80 14.50 9.59
N TRP A 162 9.76 13.22 9.95
CA TRP A 162 10.28 12.14 9.11
C TRP A 162 9.47 11.97 7.83
N LYS A 163 8.13 12.02 7.92
CA LYS A 163 7.23 12.00 6.75
C LYS A 163 7.51 13.15 5.79
N GLN A 164 7.79 14.33 6.32
CA GLN A 164 8.17 15.48 5.51
C GLN A 164 9.51 15.26 4.80
N CYS A 165 10.50 14.66 5.47
CA CYS A 165 11.77 14.31 4.84
C CYS A 165 11.60 13.28 3.70
N GLU A 166 10.80 12.22 3.89
CA GLU A 166 10.50 11.25 2.81
C GLU A 166 9.76 11.90 1.62
N LYS A 167 8.85 12.85 1.90
CA LYS A 167 8.17 13.63 0.86
C LYS A 167 9.15 14.47 0.06
N LEU A 168 10.10 15.14 0.72
CA LEU A 168 11.13 15.95 0.06
C LEU A 168 12.14 15.10 -0.74
N MET A 169 12.47 13.90 -0.25
CA MET A 169 13.27 12.91 -1.00
C MET A 169 12.57 12.50 -2.29
N SER A 170 11.26 12.28 -2.23
CA SER A 170 10.43 11.88 -3.38
C SER A 170 10.27 12.99 -4.44
N GLN A 171 10.60 14.25 -4.10
CA GLN A 171 10.54 15.38 -5.04
C GLN A 171 11.76 15.46 -5.96
N ARG A 172 12.85 14.76 -5.64
CA ARG A 172 14.12 14.81 -6.40
C ARG A 172 14.04 14.22 -7.81
N ASN A 173 13.05 13.36 -8.08
CA ASN A 173 12.85 12.79 -9.43
C ASN A 173 12.25 13.80 -10.44
N HIS A 174 12.10 15.08 -10.06
CA HIS A 174 11.39 16.08 -10.87
C HIS A 174 12.17 17.37 -11.18
N GLU A 175 13.41 17.53 -10.68
CA GLU A 175 14.13 18.81 -10.81
C GLU A 175 15.29 18.79 -11.83
N ASP A 176 15.86 17.64 -12.17
CA ASP A 176 16.92 17.53 -13.19
C ASP A 176 16.40 17.58 -14.65
N THR A 177 15.14 17.97 -14.88
CA THR A 177 14.59 18.20 -16.23
C THR A 177 14.16 19.65 -16.45
N GLN A 178 14.51 20.57 -15.55
CA GLN A 178 14.20 22.00 -15.67
C GLN A 178 15.44 22.85 -15.95
N THR A 179 16.24 22.46 -16.95
CA THR A 179 17.03 23.44 -17.68
C THR A 179 16.47 23.53 -19.09
N GLN A 180 15.91 24.71 -19.41
CA GLN A 180 15.33 25.10 -20.70
C GLN A 180 13.89 24.65 -20.96
N LEU A 181 12.92 25.37 -20.38
CA LEU A 181 12.17 26.34 -21.17
C LEU A 181 11.43 27.30 -20.24
N SER A 182 11.69 28.57 -20.48
CA SER A 182 11.25 29.73 -19.73
C SER A 182 9.81 30.11 -20.05
N SER A 183 9.26 30.89 -19.11
CA SER A 183 8.24 31.94 -19.27
C SER A 183 6.81 31.52 -19.59
N ASP A 184 5.96 31.86 -18.62
CA ASP A 184 4.58 32.30 -18.76
C ASP A 184 3.58 31.29 -19.33
N LEU A 185 2.76 30.75 -18.43
CA LEU A 185 1.30 31.00 -18.37
C LEU A 185 0.67 30.11 -17.28
N ASN A 186 -0.17 30.73 -16.45
CA ASN A 186 -0.94 30.12 -15.36
C ASN A 186 -1.62 28.78 -15.74
N PRO A 187 -1.54 27.72 -14.91
CA PRO A 187 -2.46 26.59 -15.04
C PRO A 187 -3.35 26.45 -13.81
N ALA A 188 -4.64 26.71 -14.03
CA ALA A 188 -5.73 26.28 -13.17
C ALA A 188 -5.58 24.79 -12.81
N GLU A 189 -5.90 24.49 -11.56
CA GLU A 189 -5.96 23.19 -10.90
C GLU A 189 -6.43 22.05 -11.82
N MET A 190 -5.50 21.30 -12.42
CA MET A 190 -5.85 20.13 -13.24
C MET A 190 -6.13 18.93 -12.32
N GLU A 191 -7.37 18.86 -11.86
CA GLU A 191 -8.01 17.76 -11.16
C GLU A 191 -7.76 16.42 -11.91
N CYS A 192 -7.35 15.35 -11.21
CA CYS A 192 -7.12 14.08 -11.89
C CYS A 192 -8.42 13.49 -12.47
N ILE A 193 -8.41 13.18 -13.76
CA ILE A 193 -9.52 12.57 -14.49
C ILE A 193 -9.98 11.20 -13.96
N ARG A 194 -9.21 10.55 -13.08
CA ARG A 194 -9.50 9.22 -12.53
C ARG A 194 -10.21 9.26 -11.19
N CYS A 195 -9.88 10.22 -10.33
CA CYS A 195 -10.42 10.30 -8.96
C CYS A 195 -11.01 11.65 -8.61
N GLY A 196 -10.79 12.68 -9.41
CA GLY A 196 -11.25 14.04 -9.11
C GLY A 196 -10.43 14.77 -8.07
N THR A 197 -9.19 14.36 -7.82
CA THR A 197 -8.33 15.01 -6.83
C THR A 197 -6.93 15.26 -7.40
N CYS A 198 -6.20 16.21 -6.83
CA CYS A 198 -4.84 16.52 -7.25
C CYS A 198 -3.86 15.54 -6.58
N HIS A 199 -3.11 14.78 -7.40
CA HIS A 199 -2.10 13.83 -6.92
C HIS A 199 -1.05 13.57 -8.02
N SER A 200 0.10 12.98 -7.65
CA SER A 200 1.15 12.63 -8.61
C SER A 200 0.74 11.44 -9.50
N ARG A 201 1.38 11.30 -10.68
CA ARG A 201 1.00 10.40 -11.81
C ARG A 201 0.75 8.92 -11.43
N HIS A 202 1.28 8.46 -10.30
CA HIS A 202 1.18 7.08 -9.80
C HIS A 202 0.52 6.93 -8.41
N ARG A 203 0.10 8.04 -7.77
CA ARG A 203 -0.55 8.03 -6.44
C ARG A 203 -2.04 8.32 -6.54
N CYS A 204 -2.67 7.90 -7.64
CA CYS A 204 -4.11 8.07 -7.81
C CYS A 204 -4.84 7.26 -6.75
N PRO A 205 -5.67 7.87 -5.88
CA PRO A 205 -6.50 7.14 -4.91
C PRO A 205 -7.42 6.09 -5.56
N ALA A 206 -7.72 6.28 -6.84
CA ALA A 206 -8.53 5.33 -7.57
C ALA A 206 -7.73 4.13 -8.11
N HIS A 207 -6.39 4.12 -8.01
CA HIS A 207 -5.54 3.04 -8.50
C HIS A 207 -5.83 1.74 -7.73
N GLY A 208 -6.09 0.65 -8.46
CA GLY A 208 -6.49 -0.65 -7.89
C GLY A 208 -7.94 -0.73 -7.42
N VAL A 209 -8.65 0.38 -7.30
CA VAL A 209 -10.06 0.41 -6.88
C VAL A 209 -10.96 -0.02 -8.05
N GLN A 210 -11.85 -0.98 -7.79
CA GLN A 210 -12.85 -1.42 -8.76
C GLN A 210 -14.07 -0.51 -8.70
N CYS A 211 -14.45 0.07 -9.85
CA CYS A 211 -15.62 0.92 -9.98
C CYS A 211 -16.90 0.08 -9.96
N ASP A 212 -17.86 0.42 -9.11
CA ASP A 212 -19.14 -0.32 -9.05
C ASP A 212 -20.01 -0.17 -10.28
N ASN A 213 -19.88 0.96 -10.99
CA ASN A 213 -20.67 1.25 -12.18
C ASN A 213 -20.21 0.39 -13.38
N CYS A 214 -18.91 0.41 -13.71
CA CYS A 214 -18.38 -0.30 -14.88
C CYS A 214 -17.63 -1.60 -14.58
N LYS A 215 -17.40 -1.91 -13.30
CA LYS A 215 -16.60 -3.04 -12.83
C LYS A 215 -15.20 -3.09 -13.44
N GLY A 216 -14.68 -1.94 -13.89
CA GLY A 216 -13.29 -1.70 -14.31
C GLY A 216 -12.49 -1.05 -13.18
N TYR A 217 -11.18 -0.98 -13.32
CA TYR A 217 -10.28 -0.51 -12.27
C TYR A 217 -9.81 0.93 -12.51
N ASN A 218 -9.10 1.50 -11.53
CA ASN A 218 -8.30 2.72 -11.68
C ASN A 218 -9.10 4.03 -11.83
N HIS A 219 -10.36 4.09 -11.38
CA HIS A 219 -11.18 5.32 -11.33
C HIS A 219 -12.34 5.21 -10.31
N PHE A 220 -12.80 6.35 -9.80
CA PHE A 220 -13.99 6.43 -8.93
C PHE A 220 -15.29 6.51 -9.73
N MET A 221 -16.42 6.15 -9.08
CA MET A 221 -17.75 6.10 -9.69
C MET A 221 -18.13 7.44 -10.35
N ASN A 222 -17.84 8.55 -9.67
CA ASN A 222 -18.12 9.92 -10.13
C ASN A 222 -17.29 10.36 -11.35
N LYS A 223 -16.13 9.73 -11.59
CA LYS A 223 -15.27 9.98 -12.77
C LYS A 223 -15.33 8.82 -13.77
N CYS A 224 -16.30 7.92 -13.65
CA CYS A 224 -16.48 6.81 -14.57
C CYS A 224 -16.91 7.31 -15.96
N LYS A 225 -16.03 7.15 -16.95
CA LYS A 225 -16.33 7.47 -18.36
C LYS A 225 -17.16 6.39 -19.07
N GLY A 226 -17.49 5.30 -18.37
CA GLY A 226 -18.32 4.23 -18.90
C GLY A 226 -19.75 4.73 -19.10
N LYS A 227 -20.22 4.77 -20.35
CA LYS A 227 -21.63 5.05 -20.64
C LYS A 227 -22.49 3.94 -20.05
N TYR A 228 -23.17 4.23 -18.94
CA TYR A 228 -24.14 3.32 -18.35
C TYR A 228 -25.44 3.40 -19.16
N VAL A 229 -25.94 2.26 -19.62
CA VAL A 229 -27.18 2.16 -20.37
C VAL A 229 -28.20 1.49 -19.47
N SER A 230 -29.24 2.22 -19.09
CA SER A 230 -30.42 1.64 -18.46
C SER A 230 -31.31 0.99 -19.52
N ASN A 231 -31.92 -0.15 -19.17
CA ASN A 231 -32.87 -0.87 -20.05
C ASN A 231 -32.36 -1.05 -21.50
N CYS A 232 -31.21 -1.69 -21.67
CA CYS A 232 -30.57 -1.81 -22.97
C CYS A 232 -31.48 -2.48 -24.01
N SER A 233 -31.64 -1.86 -25.18
CA SER A 233 -32.49 -2.38 -26.27
C SER A 233 -32.04 -3.74 -26.84
N LYS A 234 -30.82 -4.17 -26.54
CA LYS A 234 -30.23 -5.44 -27.02
C LYS A 234 -30.41 -6.60 -26.04
N CYS A 235 -30.33 -6.33 -24.74
CA CYS A 235 -30.36 -7.36 -23.69
C CYS A 235 -31.45 -7.17 -22.61
N GLY A 236 -32.04 -5.98 -22.51
CA GLY A 236 -33.15 -5.65 -21.61
C GLY A 236 -32.72 -5.26 -20.20
N MET A 237 -31.43 -5.39 -19.87
CA MET A 237 -30.90 -5.07 -18.55
C MET A 237 -30.12 -3.76 -18.54
N SER A 238 -29.90 -3.23 -17.33
CA SER A 238 -29.03 -2.09 -17.09
C SER A 238 -27.57 -2.54 -16.96
N HIS A 239 -26.66 -1.96 -17.74
CA HIS A 239 -25.23 -2.30 -17.72
C HIS A 239 -24.39 -1.20 -18.38
N VAL A 240 -23.06 -1.27 -18.23
CA VAL A 240 -22.13 -0.42 -19.01
C VAL A 240 -22.07 -0.88 -20.46
N GLN A 241 -22.16 0.07 -21.40
CA GLN A 241 -22.34 -0.17 -22.84
C GLN A 241 -21.41 -1.24 -23.43
N SER A 242 -20.15 -1.29 -23.01
CA SER A 242 -19.15 -2.26 -23.48
C SER A 242 -19.31 -3.69 -22.96
N ARG A 243 -20.20 -3.92 -21.98
CA ARG A 243 -20.43 -5.22 -21.32
C ARG A 243 -21.83 -5.77 -21.54
N CYS A 244 -22.42 -5.49 -22.71
CA CYS A 244 -23.73 -6.03 -23.04
C CYS A 244 -23.69 -7.56 -23.08
N ARG A 245 -24.51 -8.24 -22.27
CA ARG A 245 -24.61 -9.71 -22.24
C ARG A 245 -25.07 -10.31 -23.57
N ALA A 246 -25.75 -9.51 -24.41
CA ALA A 246 -26.17 -9.94 -25.72
C ALA A 246 -25.05 -9.84 -26.77
N PHE A 247 -23.89 -9.25 -26.45
CA PHE A 247 -22.75 -9.18 -27.37
C PHE A 247 -22.25 -10.59 -27.72
N GLY A 248 -22.00 -10.83 -29.00
CA GLY A 248 -21.62 -12.14 -29.53
C GLY A 248 -22.76 -13.17 -29.61
N GLN A 249 -23.94 -12.87 -29.08
CA GLN A 249 -25.09 -13.79 -29.13
C GLN A 249 -25.79 -13.72 -30.48
N THR A 250 -26.08 -14.88 -31.08
CA THR A 250 -26.84 -14.99 -32.33
C THR A 250 -28.34 -15.10 -32.04
N CYS A 251 -29.12 -14.18 -32.57
CA CYS A 251 -30.57 -14.22 -32.41
C CYS A 251 -31.18 -15.35 -33.25
N VAL A 252 -31.91 -16.27 -32.59
CA VAL A 252 -32.56 -17.38 -33.30
C VAL A 252 -33.72 -16.94 -34.20
N LYS A 253 -34.28 -15.74 -33.99
CA LYS A 253 -35.38 -15.24 -34.83
C LYS A 253 -34.90 -14.69 -36.17
N CYS A 254 -33.77 -13.98 -36.19
CA CYS A 254 -33.32 -13.26 -37.40
C CYS A 254 -31.90 -13.59 -37.85
N GLY A 255 -31.17 -14.42 -37.12
CA GLY A 255 -29.80 -14.83 -37.43
C GLY A 255 -28.74 -13.74 -37.19
N LYS A 256 -29.13 -12.51 -36.81
CA LYS A 256 -28.18 -11.42 -36.56
C LYS A 256 -27.59 -11.47 -35.16
N LEU A 257 -26.36 -10.98 -35.02
CA LEU A 257 -25.61 -10.93 -33.77
C LEU A 257 -26.10 -9.81 -32.83
N ASN A 258 -25.60 -9.84 -31.59
CA ASN A 258 -25.57 -8.76 -30.62
C ASN A 258 -26.93 -8.36 -29.99
N HIS A 259 -27.92 -9.25 -29.96
CA HIS A 259 -29.20 -9.04 -29.26
C HIS A 259 -29.87 -10.36 -28.90
N PHE A 260 -30.73 -10.35 -27.88
CA PHE A 260 -31.55 -11.52 -27.53
C PHE A 260 -32.81 -11.63 -28.37
N SER A 261 -33.28 -12.86 -28.59
CA SER A 261 -34.46 -13.18 -29.41
C SER A 261 -35.75 -12.53 -28.91
N TRP A 262 -35.90 -12.31 -27.60
CA TRP A 262 -37.07 -11.63 -27.03
C TRP A 262 -37.05 -10.11 -27.25
N LEU A 263 -35.90 -9.52 -27.59
CA LEU A 263 -35.74 -8.11 -27.95
C LEU A 263 -35.59 -7.88 -29.46
N CYS A 264 -35.71 -8.94 -30.25
CA CYS A 264 -35.60 -8.87 -31.69
C CYS A 264 -36.74 -8.05 -32.29
N LYS A 265 -36.40 -6.94 -32.95
CA LYS A 265 -37.34 -6.05 -33.65
C LYS A 265 -37.43 -6.33 -35.15
N VAL A 266 -36.81 -7.41 -35.64
CA VAL A 266 -36.86 -7.74 -37.07
C VAL A 266 -38.28 -8.21 -37.43
N PRO A 267 -38.92 -7.60 -38.45
CA PRO A 267 -40.24 -8.03 -38.89
C PRO A 267 -40.25 -9.50 -39.32
N VAL A 268 -41.31 -10.21 -38.89
CA VAL A 268 -41.58 -11.59 -39.31
C VAL A 268 -42.50 -11.57 -40.52
N VAL A 269 -42.04 -12.14 -41.63
CA VAL A 269 -42.87 -12.43 -42.79
C VAL A 269 -43.76 -13.62 -42.43
N ARG A 270 -45.07 -13.43 -42.51
CA ARG A 270 -46.05 -14.51 -42.31
C ARG A 270 -46.39 -15.14 -43.65
N ASN A 271 -46.52 -16.47 -43.69
CA ASN A 271 -46.92 -17.24 -44.87
C ASN A 271 -46.19 -16.79 -46.15
N CYS A 272 -44.85 -16.80 -46.12
CA CYS A 272 -44.04 -16.28 -47.22
C CYS A 272 -44.42 -16.95 -48.56
N PHE A 273 -44.63 -16.15 -49.61
CA PHE A 273 -44.95 -16.66 -50.95
C PHE A 273 -43.85 -17.55 -51.57
N ARG A 274 -42.62 -17.49 -51.05
CA ARG A 274 -41.50 -18.31 -51.54
C ARG A 274 -41.42 -19.68 -50.87
N CYS A 275 -41.65 -19.74 -49.56
CA CYS A 275 -41.39 -20.95 -48.75
C CYS A 275 -42.61 -21.48 -47.98
N GLY A 276 -43.70 -20.71 -47.90
CA GLY A 276 -44.92 -21.04 -47.18
C GLY A 276 -44.84 -20.95 -45.65
N LYS A 277 -43.66 -20.72 -45.07
CA LYS A 277 -43.44 -20.67 -43.61
C LYS A 277 -43.36 -19.22 -43.09
N ASN A 278 -43.49 -19.08 -41.77
CA ASN A 278 -43.22 -17.84 -41.05
C ASN A 278 -41.72 -17.73 -40.76
N HIS A 279 -41.08 -16.62 -41.11
CA HIS A 279 -39.66 -16.39 -40.86
C HIS A 279 -39.31 -14.91 -40.79
N ALA A 280 -38.16 -14.55 -40.23
CA ALA A 280 -37.66 -13.17 -40.35
C ALA A 280 -37.35 -12.82 -41.80
N ILE A 281 -37.56 -11.55 -42.18
CA ILE A 281 -37.44 -11.09 -43.57
C ILE A 281 -36.09 -11.46 -44.24
N SER A 282 -35.01 -11.53 -43.47
CA SER A 282 -33.66 -11.85 -43.95
C SER A 282 -33.31 -13.35 -43.97
N MET A 283 -34.23 -14.23 -43.56
CA MET A 283 -33.96 -15.65 -43.32
C MET A 283 -34.99 -16.54 -44.04
N CYS A 284 -35.27 -16.27 -45.33
CA CYS A 284 -36.18 -17.11 -46.08
C CYS A 284 -35.55 -18.50 -46.32
N PRO A 285 -36.18 -19.61 -45.88
CA PRO A 285 -35.65 -20.96 -46.10
C PRO A 285 -35.50 -21.34 -47.58
N ALA A 286 -36.25 -20.70 -48.46
CA ALA A 286 -36.17 -20.95 -49.89
C ALA A 286 -35.01 -20.19 -50.56
N GLN A 287 -34.30 -19.32 -49.85
CA GLN A 287 -33.18 -18.57 -50.41
C GLN A 287 -32.07 -19.52 -50.87
N GLY A 288 -31.62 -19.38 -52.12
CA GLY A 288 -30.62 -20.27 -52.74
C GLY A 288 -31.16 -21.61 -53.23
N TYR A 289 -32.41 -21.96 -52.91
CA TYR A 289 -33.05 -23.18 -53.43
C TYR A 289 -33.42 -23.01 -54.90
N ILE A 290 -33.10 -24.00 -55.75
CA ILE A 290 -33.47 -24.02 -57.16
C ILE A 290 -34.69 -24.93 -57.33
N CYS A 291 -35.80 -24.36 -57.81
CA CYS A 291 -37.04 -25.10 -57.99
C CYS A 291 -36.92 -26.09 -59.14
N SER A 292 -37.13 -27.38 -58.87
CA SER A 292 -37.08 -28.45 -59.88
C SER A 292 -38.16 -28.33 -60.98
N ARG A 293 -39.28 -27.66 -60.69
CA ARG A 293 -40.40 -27.51 -61.65
C ARG A 293 -40.15 -26.46 -62.73
N CYS A 294 -39.40 -25.40 -62.42
CA CYS A 294 -39.19 -24.28 -63.35
C CYS A 294 -37.74 -23.82 -63.48
N ASN A 295 -36.80 -24.48 -62.79
CA ASN A 295 -35.38 -24.16 -62.70
C ASN A 295 -35.05 -22.71 -62.28
N LYS A 296 -36.01 -22.00 -61.66
CA LYS A 296 -35.79 -20.65 -61.12
C LYS A 296 -35.42 -20.72 -59.63
N PRO A 297 -34.54 -19.84 -59.15
CA PRO A 297 -34.10 -19.84 -57.75
C PRO A 297 -35.14 -19.24 -56.79
N ASN A 298 -34.88 -19.39 -55.49
CA ASN A 298 -35.48 -18.67 -54.36
C ASN A 298 -36.95 -18.99 -54.02
N HIS A 299 -37.47 -20.19 -54.35
CA HIS A 299 -38.82 -20.64 -53.93
C HIS A 299 -38.93 -22.17 -53.92
N PHE A 300 -39.80 -22.72 -53.07
CA PHE A 300 -40.09 -24.16 -53.04
C PHE A 300 -41.12 -24.55 -54.12
N GLU A 301 -41.08 -25.82 -54.55
CA GLU A 301 -41.96 -26.37 -55.58
C GLU A 301 -43.44 -26.19 -55.24
N GLN A 302 -43.79 -26.33 -53.96
CA GLN A 302 -45.15 -26.16 -53.43
C GLN A 302 -45.70 -24.74 -53.62
N LYS A 303 -44.83 -23.75 -53.82
CA LYS A 303 -45.18 -22.34 -54.07
C LYS A 303 -44.82 -21.90 -55.48
N CYS A 304 -44.44 -22.82 -56.37
CA CYS A 304 -44.16 -22.52 -57.76
C CYS A 304 -45.45 -22.13 -58.50
N LEU A 305 -45.43 -21.00 -59.21
CA LEU A 305 -46.56 -20.50 -60.01
C LEU A 305 -46.48 -20.93 -61.49
N SER A 306 -45.37 -21.55 -61.90
CA SER A 306 -45.25 -22.16 -63.21
C SER A 306 -46.11 -23.41 -63.26
N LYS A 307 -47.03 -23.47 -64.23
CA LYS A 307 -47.89 -24.63 -64.50
C LYS A 307 -47.06 -25.78 -65.04
#